data_AF-A0A0Q9N612-F1
#
_entry.id   AF-A0A0Q9N612-F1
#
_cell.length_a   1.000
_cell.length_b   1.000
_cell.length_c   1.000
_cell.angle_alpha   90.00
_cell.angle_beta   90.00
_cell.angle_gamma   90.00
#
_symmetry.space_group_name_H-M   'P 1'
#
loop_
_entity.id
_entity.type
_entity.pdbx_description
1 polymer ?
#
loop_
_entity_poly.entity_id
_entity_poly.type
_entity_poly.pdbx_seq_one_letter_code
_entity_poly.pdbx_strand_id
1 'polypeptide(L)' 'MSKNKSMDPMTGDTVETDGIYANEAGQEVTLKRGDEFPADLVLGRSTYELQGFADEAEIDHDQSELNPMRKRVDART' A
#
# COMPACT_ATOMS: atom_id res chain seq x y z
N MET A 1 -8.65 18.42 -21.06
CA MET A 1 -7.52 17.48 -21.05
C MET A 1 -7.16 17.27 -19.58
N SER A 2 -7.23 16.12 -18.96
CA SER A 2 -7.54 14.75 -19.37
C SER A 2 -8.09 14.09 -18.09
N LYS A 3 -9.19 13.34 -18.19
CA LYS A 3 -9.66 12.53 -17.05
C LYS A 3 -8.54 11.52 -16.78
N ASN A 4 -7.81 11.72 -15.69
CA ASN A 4 -7.00 10.71 -15.03
C ASN A 4 -7.96 9.61 -14.57
N LYS A 5 -8.36 8.77 -15.52
CA LYS A 5 -9.00 7.49 -15.27
C LYS A 5 -7.85 6.59 -14.84
N SER A 6 -7.44 6.67 -13.58
CA SER A 6 -6.59 5.64 -12.99
C SER A 6 -7.42 4.36 -13.10
N MET A 7 -7.19 3.57 -14.15
CA MET A 7 -7.72 2.23 -14.22
C MET A 7 -6.75 1.36 -13.44
N ASP A 8 -7.29 0.52 -12.58
CA ASP A 8 -6.46 -0.43 -11.86
C ASP A 8 -5.78 -1.37 -12.87
N PRO A 9 -4.48 -1.60 -12.71
CA PRO A 9 -3.76 -2.50 -13.60
C PRO A 9 -4.37 -3.90 -13.55
N MET A 10 -4.40 -4.58 -14.70
CA MET A 10 -4.88 -5.95 -14.82
C MET A 10 -3.73 -6.93 -14.97
N THR A 11 -4.02 -8.21 -14.76
CA THR A 11 -3.15 -9.31 -15.18
C THR A 11 -2.61 -9.12 -16.60
N GLY A 12 -1.28 -9.19 -16.76
CA GLY A 12 -0.59 -9.01 -18.03
C GLY A 12 -0.24 -7.55 -18.39
N ASP A 13 -0.65 -6.57 -17.59
CA ASP A 13 -0.16 -5.19 -17.73
C ASP A 13 1.25 -5.05 -17.17
N THR A 14 1.96 -4.02 -17.64
CA THR A 14 3.27 -3.66 -17.08
C THR A 14 3.09 -2.82 -15.83
N VAL A 15 3.79 -3.19 -14.78
CA VAL A 15 3.79 -2.52 -13.49
C VAL A 15 4.39 -1.13 -13.65
N GLU A 16 3.60 -0.09 -13.39
CA GLU A 16 4.03 1.31 -13.51
C GLU A 16 4.79 1.81 -12.28
N THR A 17 4.60 1.18 -11.11
CA THR A 17 5.20 1.60 -9.85
C THR A 17 5.60 0.40 -9.01
N ASP A 18 6.74 0.44 -8.33
CA ASP A 18 7.10 -0.61 -7.38
C ASP A 18 6.27 -0.51 -6.10
N GLY A 19 5.79 -1.65 -5.62
CA GLY A 19 4.80 -1.67 -4.56
C GLY A 19 4.28 -3.04 -4.21
N ILE A 20 3.50 -3.08 -3.13
CA ILE A 20 2.66 -4.20 -2.74
C ILE A 20 1.31 -3.99 -3.41
N TYR A 21 0.92 -4.94 -4.23
CA TYR A 21 -0.34 -4.96 -4.93
C TYR A 21 -1.24 -6.06 -4.37
N ALA A 22 -2.50 -5.76 -4.11
CA ALA A 22 -3.49 -6.73 -3.68
C ALA A 22 -4.45 -7.04 -4.84
N ASN A 23 -4.72 -8.32 -5.08
CA ASN A 23 -5.73 -8.72 -6.05
C ASN A 23 -7.13 -8.80 -5.42
N GLU A 24 -8.15 -9.06 -6.24
CA GLU A 24 -9.54 -9.24 -5.78
C GLU A 24 -9.73 -10.41 -4.80
N ALA A 25 -8.80 -11.37 -4.77
CA ALA A 25 -8.80 -12.45 -3.80
C ALA A 25 -8.20 -12.05 -2.43
N GLY A 26 -7.67 -10.83 -2.31
CA GLY A 26 -6.96 -10.35 -1.13
C GLY A 26 -5.53 -10.90 -1.01
N GLN A 27 -4.95 -11.43 -2.09
CA GLN A 27 -3.56 -11.86 -2.13
C GLN A 27 -2.66 -10.66 -2.44
N GLU A 28 -1.75 -10.38 -1.51
CA GLU A 28 -0.75 -9.33 -1.63
C GLU A 28 0.51 -9.87 -2.32
N VAL A 29 0.97 -9.15 -3.34
CA VAL A 29 2.12 -9.51 -4.16
C VAL A 29 2.99 -8.27 -4.35
N THR A 30 4.27 -8.41 -4.02
CA THR A 30 5.24 -7.33 -4.21
C THR A 30 5.75 -7.35 -5.65
N LEU A 31 5.46 -6.28 -6.40
CA LEU A 31 5.87 -6.11 -7.79
C LEU A 31 6.76 -4.88 -7.92
N LYS A 32 7.62 -4.89 -8.94
CA LYS A 32 8.53 -3.78 -9.24
C LYS A 32 8.12 -3.08 -10.51
N ARG A 33 8.38 -1.77 -10.61
CA ARG A 33 8.16 -1.03 -11.85
C ARG A 33 8.91 -1.70 -13.01
N GLY A 34 8.16 -2.00 -14.08
CA GLY A 34 8.63 -2.69 -15.27
C GLY A 34 8.44 -4.21 -15.25
N ASP A 35 7.95 -4.78 -14.15
CA ASP A 35 7.54 -6.18 -14.07
C ASP A 35 6.14 -6.38 -14.68
N GLU A 36 5.69 -7.61 -14.88
CA GLU A 36 4.35 -7.91 -15.42
C GLU A 36 3.42 -8.45 -14.32
N PHE A 37 2.16 -8.02 -14.28
CA PHE A 37 1.20 -8.51 -13.30
C PHE A 37 0.89 -10.00 -13.54
N PRO A 38 1.21 -10.90 -12.59
CA PRO A 38 0.99 -12.33 -12.78
C PRO A 38 -0.50 -12.66 -12.82
N ALA A 39 -0.84 -13.71 -13.55
CA ALA A 39 -2.18 -14.25 -13.54
C ALA A 39 -2.50 -14.91 -12.22
N ASP A 40 -3.64 -14.56 -11.65
CA ASP A 40 -4.13 -15.21 -10.44
C ASP A 40 -4.52 -16.67 -10.77
N LEU A 41 -4.08 -17.63 -9.96
CA LEU A 41 -4.37 -19.04 -10.23
C LEU A 41 -5.83 -19.41 -9.94
N VAL A 42 -6.56 -18.60 -9.17
CA VAL A 42 -7.94 -18.83 -8.76
C VAL A 42 -8.91 -18.14 -9.72
N LEU A 43 -8.65 -16.89 -10.07
CA LEU A 43 -9.52 -16.04 -10.90
C LEU A 43 -9.04 -15.89 -12.35
N GLY A 44 -7.78 -16.20 -12.64
CA GLY A 44 -7.15 -16.08 -13.96
C GLY A 44 -6.82 -14.63 -14.32
N ARG A 45 -7.86 -13.79 -14.46
CA ARG A 45 -7.75 -12.38 -14.79
C ARG A 45 -8.33 -11.55 -13.66
N SER A 46 -7.46 -10.90 -12.91
CA SER A 46 -7.83 -10.03 -11.78
C SER A 46 -7.21 -8.65 -11.94
N THR A 47 -7.87 -7.67 -11.34
CA THR A 47 -7.30 -6.33 -11.14
C THR A 47 -6.40 -6.33 -9.91
N TYR A 48 -5.37 -5.49 -9.94
CA TYR A 48 -4.43 -5.30 -8.85
C TYR A 48 -4.53 -3.86 -8.33
N GLU A 49 -4.81 -3.71 -7.05
CA GLU A 49 -4.84 -2.42 -6.38
C GLU A 49 -3.53 -2.21 -5.62
N LEU A 50 -2.91 -1.04 -5.77
CA LEU A 50 -1.69 -0.70 -5.06
C LEU A 50 -2.02 -0.45 -3.58
N GLN A 51 -1.56 -1.34 -2.70
CA GLN A 51 -1.75 -1.21 -1.27
C GLN A 51 -0.66 -0.41 -0.56
N GLY A 52 0.55 -0.38 -1.12
CA GLY A 52 1.67 0.36 -0.55
C GLY A 52 2.88 0.35 -1.47
N PHE A 53 3.78 1.32 -1.30
CA PHE A 53 5.03 1.38 -2.07
C PHE A 53 6.09 0.49 -1.40
N ALA A 54 6.90 -0.19 -2.21
CA ALA A 54 7.96 -1.06 -1.69
C ALA A 54 9.19 -0.26 -1.22
N ASP A 55 9.35 0.97 -1.72
CA ASP A 55 10.45 1.89 -1.37
C ASP A 55 10.28 2.54 0.01
N GLU A 56 9.08 2.51 0.59
CA GLU A 56 8.80 3.04 1.93
C GLU A 56 8.90 1.94 2.99
N ALA A 57 10.10 1.37 3.16
CA ALA A 57 10.46 0.70 4.41
C ALA A 57 10.70 1.70 5.58
N GLU A 58 10.09 2.88 5.52
CA GLU A 58 9.98 3.85 6.62
C GLU A 58 8.52 4.30 6.79
N ILE A 59 7.57 3.36 6.72
CA ILE A 59 6.32 3.56 7.46
C ILE A 59 6.68 3.35 8.92
N ASP A 60 7.12 4.45 9.56
CA ASP A 60 7.28 4.64 10.98
C ASP A 60 5.99 4.21 11.69
N HIS A 61 5.91 2.92 11.98
CA HIS A 61 4.83 2.30 12.73
C HIS A 61 5.03 2.53 14.23
N ASP A 62 5.48 3.71 14.68
CA ASP A 62 5.25 4.16 16.05
C ASP A 62 5.50 5.66 16.23
N GLN A 63 4.42 6.46 16.30
CA GLN A 63 4.38 7.50 17.32
C GLN A 63 3.04 7.49 18.05
N SER A 64 2.96 6.53 18.97
CA SER A 64 2.12 6.59 20.16
C SER A 64 2.45 7.76 21.12
N GLU A 65 3.16 8.82 20.67
CA GLU A 65 3.79 9.82 21.55
C GLU A 65 3.34 11.29 21.35
N LEU A 66 2.39 11.62 20.46
CA LEU A 66 1.99 13.02 20.24
C LEU A 66 0.91 13.56 21.21
N ASN A 67 0.64 12.88 22.32
CA ASN A 67 -0.23 13.44 23.35
C ASN A 67 0.37 13.34 24.77
N PRO A 68 1.41 14.11 25.12
CA PRO A 68 1.69 14.40 26.51
C PRO A 68 0.64 15.40 27.02
N MET A 69 -0.61 14.96 27.21
CA MET A 69 -1.58 15.71 28.02
C MET A 69 -1.16 15.61 29.50
N ARG A 70 -0.12 16.36 29.82
CA ARG A 70 0.18 17.04 31.10
C ARG A 70 -0.41 16.36 32.34
N LYS A 71 0.30 15.35 32.86
CA LYS A 71 0.25 15.04 34.30
C LYS A 71 0.92 16.18 35.05
N ARG A 72 0.19 17.27 35.34
CA ARG A 72 0.56 18.16 36.46
C ARG A 72 0.17 17.45 37.75
N VAL A 73 1.03 16.56 38.22
CA VAL A 73 1.03 16.11 39.61
C VAL A 73 2.00 17.04 40.33
N ASP A 74 1.50 18.17 40.81
CA ASP A 74 2.16 18.88 41.90
C ASP A 74 1.43 18.47 43.18
N ALA A 75 2.08 17.54 43.88
CA ALA A 75 1.73 17.13 45.23
C ALA A 75 1.98 18.28 46.21
N ARG A 76 1.09 18.38 47.20
CA ARG A 76 1.26 18.97 48.55
C ARG A 76 2.61 19.64 48.87
N THR A 77 2.55 20.91 49.22
CA THR A 77 3.27 21.50 50.37
C THR A 77 2.29 22.34 51.15
#